data_AF-A0A2N5YW58-F1
#
_entry.id   AF-A0A2N5YW58-F1
#
_cell.length_a   1.000
_cell.length_b   1.000
_cell.length_c   1.000
_cell.angle_alpha   90.00
_cell.angle_beta   90.00
_cell.angle_gamma   90.00
#
_symmetry.space_group_name_H-M   'P 1'
#
loop_
_entity.id
_entity.type
_entity.pdbx_description
1 polymer ?
#
loop_
_entity_poly.entity_id
_entity_poly.type
_entity_poly.pdbx_seq_one_letter_code
_entity_poly.pdbx_strand_id
1 'polypeptide(L)'
;MNFFLIYLSIVKINYNRYKKAVLTIWIIVLISSLVFYLFNPEKFTSEKIADYISSFEGSLWVVFILLSLVRGVTFIPPTILVIAGTLIFKENLLMVLIVSSICSVITAMMIYYLSSYLNIENYLIKKNSKRYEHIKKRVNSKYAWWFIIAWALIPIFPSDLIFYICGIVKIDKNRFASAVFVGHSIYYAVLIFTGSYIL
;
A
#
# COMPACT_ATOMS: atom_id res chain seq x y z
N MET A 1 -18.26 7.90 10.03
CA MET A 1 -18.37 7.09 8.79
C MET A 1 -17.53 5.83 8.96
N ASN A 2 -18.12 4.67 9.28
CA ASN A 2 -17.34 3.46 9.58
C ASN A 2 -16.81 2.80 8.30
N PHE A 3 -15.62 3.22 7.86
CA PHE A 3 -14.82 2.59 6.80
C PHE A 3 -14.68 1.07 7.00
N PHE A 4 -14.67 0.61 8.24
CA PHE A 4 -14.67 -0.80 8.65
C PHE A 4 -15.83 -1.63 8.05
N LEU A 5 -17.02 -1.05 7.93
CA LEU A 5 -18.21 -1.75 7.40
C LEU A 5 -18.13 -1.93 5.87
N ILE A 6 -17.44 -1.03 5.17
CA ILE A 6 -17.19 -1.18 3.72
C ILE A 6 -16.20 -2.33 3.49
N TYR A 7 -15.14 -2.38 4.29
CA TYR A 7 -14.14 -3.47 4.25
C TYR A 7 -14.78 -4.85 4.48
N LEU A 8 -15.59 -5.01 5.54
CA LEU A 8 -16.31 -6.26 5.80
C LEU A 8 -17.27 -6.66 4.67
N SER A 9 -17.79 -5.69 3.91
CA SER A 9 -18.65 -5.96 2.76
C SER A 9 -17.88 -6.45 1.52
N ILE A 10 -16.59 -6.09 1.39
CA ILE A 10 -15.69 -6.57 0.33
C ILE A 10 -15.35 -8.05 0.55
N VAL A 11 -15.15 -8.46 1.81
CA VAL A 11 -14.84 -9.86 2.17
C VAL A 11 -16.01 -10.82 1.85
N LYS A 12 -17.26 -10.32 1.81
CA LYS A 12 -18.48 -11.13 1.55
C LYS A 12 -18.82 -11.31 0.06
N ILE A 13 -17.93 -10.98 -0.87
CA ILE A 13 -18.22 -11.04 -2.32
C ILE A 13 -18.12 -12.47 -2.86
N ASN A 14 -19.14 -12.89 -3.63
CA ASN A 14 -19.16 -14.20 -4.29
C ASN A 14 -18.34 -14.16 -5.59
N TYR A 15 -17.03 -14.37 -5.48
CA TYR A 15 -16.09 -14.36 -6.61
C TYR A 15 -16.19 -15.61 -7.50
N ASN A 16 -15.82 -15.48 -8.79
CA ASN A 16 -15.65 -16.63 -9.69
C ASN A 16 -14.55 -17.57 -9.17
N ARG A 17 -14.58 -18.88 -9.51
CA ARG A 17 -13.75 -19.93 -8.85
C ARG A 17 -12.25 -19.60 -8.84
N TYR A 18 -11.71 -19.04 -9.93
CA TYR A 18 -10.32 -18.55 -10.03
C TYR A 18 -10.02 -17.38 -9.09
N LYS A 19 -10.90 -16.37 -9.04
CA LYS A 19 -10.73 -15.19 -8.17
C LYS A 19 -10.80 -15.55 -6.69
N LYS A 20 -11.66 -16.52 -6.32
CA LYS A 20 -11.67 -17.11 -4.97
C LYS A 20 -10.34 -17.78 -4.67
N ALA A 21 -9.81 -18.60 -5.59
CA ALA A 21 -8.54 -19.28 -5.40
C ALA A 21 -7.39 -18.29 -5.16
N VAL A 22 -7.28 -17.24 -5.98
CA VAL A 22 -6.25 -16.18 -5.80
C VAL A 22 -6.38 -15.49 -4.43
N LEU A 23 -7.60 -15.09 -4.05
CA LEU A 23 -7.84 -14.44 -2.76
C LEU A 23 -7.56 -15.38 -1.58
N THR A 24 -7.95 -16.64 -1.68
CA THR A 24 -7.72 -17.66 -0.65
C THR A 24 -6.23 -17.95 -0.50
N ILE A 25 -5.50 -18.15 -1.61
CA ILE A 25 -4.05 -18.33 -1.59
C ILE A 25 -3.38 -17.12 -0.92
N TRP A 26 -3.80 -15.91 -1.29
CA TRP A 26 -3.27 -14.69 -0.69
C TRP A 26 -3.52 -14.61 0.82
N ILE A 27 -4.75 -14.88 1.28
CA ILE A 27 -5.07 -14.92 2.71
C ILE A 27 -4.27 -16.00 3.44
N ILE A 28 -4.09 -17.18 2.84
CA ILE A 28 -3.28 -18.26 3.41
C ILE A 28 -1.82 -17.82 3.56
N VAL A 29 -1.24 -17.15 2.56
CA VAL A 29 0.12 -16.61 2.63
C VAL A 29 0.24 -15.59 3.78
N LEU A 30 -0.72 -14.67 3.91
CA LEU A 30 -0.74 -13.69 5.00
C LEU A 30 -0.82 -14.37 6.37
N ILE A 31 -1.77 -15.28 6.57
CA ILE A 31 -1.95 -15.99 7.84
C ILE A 31 -0.70 -16.82 8.16
N SER A 32 -0.14 -17.52 7.17
CA SER A 32 1.08 -18.32 7.36
C SER A 32 2.27 -17.46 7.74
N SER A 33 2.45 -16.30 7.10
CA SER A 33 3.52 -15.36 7.45
C SER A 33 3.35 -14.78 8.86
N LEU A 34 2.12 -14.46 9.28
CA LEU A 34 1.82 -13.96 10.61
C LEU A 34 2.04 -15.04 11.68
N VAL A 35 1.59 -16.26 11.43
CA VAL A 35 1.84 -17.42 12.29
C VAL A 35 3.35 -17.66 12.42
N PHE A 36 4.09 -17.66 11.31
CA PHE A 36 5.54 -17.85 11.34
C PHE A 36 6.25 -16.78 12.19
N TYR A 37 5.84 -15.52 12.08
CA TYR A 37 6.33 -14.42 12.92
C TYR A 37 6.04 -14.65 14.42
N LEU A 38 4.79 -14.99 14.77
CA LEU A 38 4.37 -15.21 16.16
C LEU A 38 5.06 -16.40 16.83
N PHE A 39 5.40 -17.44 16.05
CA PHE A 39 6.09 -18.63 16.55
C PHE A 39 7.63 -18.54 16.52
N ASN A 40 8.20 -17.52 15.87
CA ASN A 40 9.65 -17.32 15.80
C ASN A 40 10.05 -15.85 16.04
N PRO A 41 9.51 -15.14 17.06
CA PRO A 41 9.78 -13.72 17.28
C PRO A 41 11.28 -13.46 17.48
N GLU A 42 12.02 -14.40 18.06
CA GLU A 42 13.46 -14.35 18.27
C GLU A 42 14.29 -14.36 16.97
N LYS A 43 13.70 -14.68 15.82
CA LYS A 43 14.34 -14.56 14.49
C LYS A 43 14.19 -13.17 13.88
N PHE A 44 13.24 -12.38 14.37
CA PHE A 44 12.92 -11.04 13.87
C PHE A 44 13.39 -9.93 14.82
N THR A 45 14.44 -10.19 15.61
CA THR A 45 15.11 -9.16 16.41
C THR A 45 15.85 -8.18 15.50
N SER A 46 16.00 -6.94 15.95
CA SER A 46 16.72 -5.89 15.21
C SER A 46 18.13 -6.33 14.79
N GLU A 47 18.85 -7.03 15.66
CA GLU A 47 20.20 -7.54 15.41
C GLU A 47 20.20 -8.63 14.34
N LYS A 48 19.35 -9.65 14.42
CA LYS A 48 19.31 -10.72 13.42
C LYS A 48 18.82 -10.25 12.06
N ILE A 49 17.88 -9.30 12.05
CA ILE A 49 17.44 -8.64 10.82
C ILE A 49 18.62 -7.84 10.24
N ALA A 50 19.35 -7.09 11.05
CA ALA A 50 20.52 -6.34 10.61
C ALA A 50 21.64 -7.27 10.08
N ASP A 51 21.92 -8.39 10.74
CA ASP A 51 22.91 -9.38 10.30
C ASP A 51 22.48 -10.07 9.00
N TYR A 52 21.21 -10.49 8.92
CA TYR A 52 20.67 -11.10 7.70
C TYR A 52 20.71 -10.11 6.54
N ILE A 53 20.31 -8.86 6.75
CA ILE A 53 20.37 -7.79 5.76
C ILE A 53 21.83 -7.52 5.36
N SER A 54 22.75 -7.42 6.33
CA SER A 54 24.18 -7.18 6.09
C SER A 54 24.86 -8.30 5.30
N SER A 55 24.32 -9.53 5.34
CA SER A 55 24.81 -10.65 4.53
C SER A 55 24.56 -10.48 3.01
N PHE A 56 23.67 -9.56 2.61
CA PHE A 56 23.40 -9.22 1.22
C PHE A 56 24.37 -8.12 0.75
N GLU A 57 25.66 -8.44 0.66
CA GLU A 57 26.69 -7.52 0.14
C GLU A 57 26.27 -6.94 -1.24
N GLY A 58 26.02 -5.63 -1.30
CA GLY A 58 25.65 -4.90 -2.51
C GLY A 58 24.21 -5.10 -3.04
N SER A 59 23.44 -6.08 -2.54
CA SER A 59 22.07 -6.37 -3.02
C SER A 59 20.97 -5.80 -2.12
N LEU A 60 21.33 -5.04 -1.08
CA LEU A 60 20.42 -4.34 -0.18
C LEU A 60 19.35 -3.51 -0.91
N TRP A 61 19.72 -2.79 -1.97
CA TRP A 61 18.78 -2.02 -2.77
C TRP A 61 17.72 -2.89 -3.43
N VAL A 62 18.10 -4.08 -3.92
CA VAL A 62 17.17 -5.02 -4.54
C VAL A 62 16.16 -5.53 -3.51
N VAL A 63 16.65 -5.94 -2.34
CA VAL A 63 15.77 -6.39 -1.24
C VAL A 63 14.82 -5.27 -0.81
N PHE A 64 15.32 -4.05 -0.64
CA PHE A 64 14.53 -2.88 -0.28
C PHE A 64 13.43 -2.58 -1.32
N ILE A 65 13.76 -2.61 -2.61
CA ILE A 65 12.80 -2.40 -3.71
C ILE A 65 11.75 -3.50 -3.72
N LEU A 66 12.14 -4.77 -3.66
CA LEU A 66 11.20 -5.89 -3.69
C LEU A 66 10.22 -5.84 -2.51
N LEU A 67 10.72 -5.59 -1.30
CA LEU A 67 9.86 -5.41 -0.13
C LEU A 67 8.91 -4.21 -0.30
N SER A 68 9.42 -3.09 -0.82
CA SER A 68 8.62 -1.88 -1.07
C SER A 68 7.52 -2.06 -2.11
N LEU A 69 7.75 -2.93 -3.11
CA LEU A 69 6.74 -3.30 -4.11
C LEU A 69 5.70 -4.27 -3.55
N VAL A 70 6.15 -5.29 -2.82
CA VAL A 70 5.26 -6.34 -2.28
C VAL A 70 4.42 -5.84 -1.10
N ARG A 71 4.84 -4.77 -0.40
CA ARG A 71 4.19 -4.29 0.82
C ARG A 71 2.68 -4.04 0.72
N GLY A 72 2.21 -3.54 -0.43
CA GLY A 72 0.78 -3.24 -0.62
C GLY A 72 -0.09 -4.49 -0.71
N VAL A 73 0.55 -5.64 -0.90
CA VAL A 73 -0.03 -6.98 -0.88
C VAL A 73 0.18 -7.64 0.49
N THR A 74 1.15 -7.23 1.29
CA THR A 74 1.44 -7.82 2.62
C THR A 74 0.96 -6.99 3.81
N PHE A 75 0.26 -5.88 3.56
CA PHE A 75 -0.16 -4.91 4.58
C PHE A 75 0.97 -4.31 5.42
N ILE A 76 2.23 -4.43 4.97
CA ILE A 76 3.36 -3.82 5.65
C ILE A 76 3.24 -2.30 5.45
N PRO A 77 3.10 -1.51 6.54
CA PRO A 77 2.98 -0.07 6.41
C PRO A 77 4.17 0.55 5.67
N PRO A 78 3.92 1.53 4.77
CA PRO A 78 4.98 2.24 4.06
C PRO A 78 6.08 2.79 4.96
N THR A 79 5.66 3.30 6.12
CA THR A 79 6.49 3.90 7.17
C THR A 79 7.67 3.04 7.55
N ILE A 80 7.41 1.77 7.85
CA ILE A 80 8.41 0.85 8.39
C ILE A 80 9.54 0.66 7.38
N LEU A 81 9.19 0.45 6.12
CA LEU A 81 10.19 0.26 5.06
C LEU A 81 10.95 1.55 4.79
N VAL A 82 10.29 2.71 4.70
CA VAL A 82 10.98 3.98 4.44
C VAL A 82 11.96 4.32 5.56
N ILE A 83 11.57 4.14 6.82
CA ILE A 83 12.47 4.32 7.98
C ILE A 83 13.66 3.36 7.90
N ALA A 84 13.41 2.07 7.61
CA ALA A 84 14.48 1.10 7.44
C ALA A 84 15.44 1.51 6.31
N GLY A 85 14.92 1.99 5.18
CA GLY A 85 15.71 2.53 4.08
C GLY A 85 16.57 3.73 4.50
N THR A 86 16.01 4.66 5.26
CA THR A 86 16.75 5.82 5.82
C THR A 86 17.90 5.38 6.72
N LEU A 87 17.69 4.36 7.56
CA LEU A 87 18.71 3.86 8.48
C LEU A 87 19.80 3.04 7.78
N ILE A 88 19.44 2.25 6.76
CA ILE A 88 20.37 1.41 6.01
C ILE A 88 21.19 2.24 5.01
N PHE A 89 20.56 3.20 4.32
CA PHE A 89 21.17 3.98 3.25
C PHE A 89 21.39 5.44 3.65
N LYS A 90 22.03 5.67 4.80
CA LYS A 90 22.24 7.02 5.38
C LYS A 90 22.92 8.00 4.42
N GLU A 91 23.83 7.52 3.58
CA GLU A 91 24.56 8.36 2.60
C GLU A 91 23.73 8.67 1.34
N ASN A 92 22.62 7.97 1.12
CA ASN A 92 21.84 8.01 -0.12
C ASN A 92 20.35 8.34 0.14
N LEU A 93 20.06 9.26 1.07
CA LEU A 93 18.68 9.61 1.46
C LEU A 93 17.79 10.07 0.29
N LEU A 94 18.37 10.82 -0.66
CA LEU A 94 17.65 11.22 -1.88
C LEU A 94 17.25 10.01 -2.73
N MET A 95 18.12 9.00 -2.81
CA MET A 95 17.81 7.76 -3.52
C MET A 95 16.72 6.97 -2.80
N VAL A 96 16.76 6.93 -1.46
CA VAL A 96 15.68 6.32 -0.65
C VAL A 96 14.34 6.99 -0.94
N LEU A 97 14.31 8.32 -1.01
CA LEU A 97 13.11 9.08 -1.35
C LEU A 97 12.58 8.73 -2.74
N ILE A 98 13.45 8.80 -3.76
CA ILE A 98 13.07 8.52 -5.16
C ILE A 98 12.54 7.10 -5.30
N VAL A 99 13.29 6.11 -4.79
CA VAL A 99 12.92 4.70 -4.88
C VAL A 99 11.62 4.43 -4.12
N SER A 100 11.45 4.98 -2.92
CA SER A 100 10.23 4.80 -2.12
C SER A 100 9.02 5.40 -2.81
N SER A 101 9.16 6.60 -3.38
CA SER A 101 8.10 7.26 -4.15
C SER A 101 7.70 6.44 -5.37
N ILE A 102 8.66 5.98 -6.17
CA ILE A 102 8.40 5.16 -7.37
C ILE A 102 7.73 3.84 -6.98
N CYS A 103 8.29 3.11 -6.01
CA CYS A 103 7.71 1.85 -5.54
C CYS A 103 6.29 2.06 -5.03
N SER A 104 6.02 3.15 -4.31
CA SER A 104 4.68 3.44 -3.81
C SER A 104 3.64 3.65 -4.93
N VAL A 105 4.03 4.29 -6.03
CA VAL A 105 3.16 4.46 -7.20
C VAL A 105 2.91 3.12 -7.88
N ILE A 106 3.94 2.30 -8.05
CA ILE A 106 3.80 0.96 -8.65
C ILE A 106 2.86 0.10 -7.80
N THR A 107 3.08 0.05 -6.49
CA THR A 107 2.23 -0.66 -5.54
C THR A 107 0.79 -0.15 -5.57
N ALA A 108 0.58 1.17 -5.57
CA ALA A 108 -0.75 1.76 -5.66
C ALA A 108 -1.44 1.39 -6.98
N MET A 109 -0.72 1.37 -8.10
CA MET A 109 -1.23 0.96 -9.40
C MET A 109 -1.57 -0.53 -9.45
N MET A 110 -0.75 -1.39 -8.84
CA MET A 110 -1.07 -2.82 -8.69
C MET A 110 -2.40 -3.01 -7.95
N ILE A 111 -2.60 -2.31 -6.83
CA ILE A 111 -3.85 -2.36 -6.05
C ILE A 111 -5.03 -1.78 -6.83
N TYR A 112 -4.82 -0.66 -7.52
CA TYR A 112 -5.83 -0.04 -8.39
C TYR A 112 -6.33 -1.02 -9.45
N TYR A 113 -5.42 -1.68 -10.18
CA TYR A 113 -5.81 -2.64 -11.21
C TYR A 113 -6.41 -3.92 -10.63
N LEU A 114 -5.88 -4.42 -9.50
CA LEU A 114 -6.42 -5.59 -8.81
C LEU A 114 -7.88 -5.35 -8.40
N SER A 115 -8.15 -4.20 -7.79
CA SER A 115 -9.50 -3.84 -7.31
C SER A 115 -10.50 -3.64 -8.45
N SER A 116 -10.06 -3.05 -9.57
CA SER A 116 -10.85 -2.93 -10.81
C SER A 116 -11.12 -4.31 -11.43
N TYR A 117 -10.11 -5.17 -11.54
CA TYR A 117 -10.22 -6.52 -12.10
C TYR A 117 -11.18 -7.42 -11.31
N LEU A 118 -11.26 -7.25 -9.99
CA LEU A 118 -12.13 -8.04 -9.12
C LEU A 118 -13.64 -7.78 -9.35
N ASN A 119 -14.02 -6.82 -10.21
CA ASN A 119 -15.43 -6.47 -10.53
C ASN A 119 -16.28 -6.15 -9.29
N ILE A 120 -15.64 -5.61 -8.24
CA ILE A 120 -16.32 -5.20 -7.00
C ILE A 120 -17.34 -4.09 -7.27
N GLU A 121 -17.11 -3.30 -8.32
CA GLU A 121 -18.03 -2.29 -8.85
C GLU A 121 -19.46 -2.82 -9.01
N ASN A 122 -19.65 -3.94 -9.70
CA ASN A 122 -20.97 -4.52 -9.97
C ASN A 122 -21.69 -4.96 -8.69
N TYR A 123 -20.94 -5.46 -7.70
CA TYR A 123 -21.50 -5.82 -6.40
C TYR A 123 -21.97 -4.60 -5.61
N LEU A 124 -21.17 -3.53 -5.60
CA LEU A 124 -21.52 -2.29 -4.90
C LEU A 124 -22.70 -1.57 -5.54
N ILE A 125 -22.77 -1.55 -6.88
CA ILE A 125 -23.93 -1.01 -7.62
C ILE A 125 -25.20 -1.78 -7.25
N LYS A 126 -25.14 -3.13 -7.26
CA LYS A 126 -26.29 -3.98 -6.95
C LYS A 126 -26.75 -3.86 -5.49
N LYS A 127 -25.83 -3.66 -4.55
CA LYS A 127 -26.12 -3.57 -3.11
C LYS A 127 -26.57 -2.17 -2.68
N ASN A 128 -25.96 -1.13 -3.24
CA ASN A 128 -26.23 0.25 -2.83
C ASN A 128 -25.84 1.28 -3.92
N SER A 129 -26.63 1.31 -4.99
CA SER A 129 -26.41 2.15 -6.18
C SER A 129 -26.25 3.64 -5.85
N LYS A 130 -27.13 4.21 -5.01
CA LYS A 130 -27.07 5.62 -4.58
C LYS A 130 -25.73 5.97 -3.92
N ARG A 131 -25.20 5.07 -3.08
CA ARG A 131 -23.93 5.29 -2.38
C ARG A 131 -22.74 5.16 -3.33
N TYR A 132 -22.78 4.20 -4.25
CA TYR A 132 -21.77 4.06 -5.29
C TYR A 132 -21.70 5.32 -6.17
N GLU A 133 -22.84 5.84 -6.63
CA GLU A 133 -22.88 7.07 -7.43
C GLU A 133 -22.37 8.30 -6.66
N HIS A 134 -22.70 8.42 -5.38
CA HIS A 134 -22.22 9.53 -4.55
C HIS A 134 -20.69 9.51 -4.39
N ILE A 135 -20.11 8.33 -4.14
CA ILE A 135 -18.66 8.16 -4.07
C ILE A 135 -18.04 8.46 -5.44
N LYS A 136 -18.59 7.89 -6.51
CA LYS A 136 -18.13 8.11 -7.89
C LYS A 136 -18.12 9.59 -8.26
N LYS A 137 -19.17 10.33 -7.91
CA LYS A 137 -19.28 11.76 -8.19
C LYS A 137 -18.24 12.59 -7.41
N ARG A 138 -17.98 12.27 -6.14
CA ARG A 138 -16.96 12.95 -5.34
C ARG A 138 -15.55 12.64 -5.84
N VAL A 139 -15.30 11.38 -6.16
CA VAL A 139 -13.99 10.83 -6.50
C VAL A 139 -13.65 11.04 -8.00
N ASN A 140 -14.62 11.38 -8.84
CA ASN A 140 -14.37 11.91 -10.21
C ASN A 140 -14.55 13.43 -10.31
N SER A 141 -14.74 14.13 -9.20
CA SER A 141 -14.80 15.60 -9.21
C SER A 141 -13.42 16.22 -9.51
N LYS A 142 -13.40 17.51 -9.87
CA LYS A 142 -12.16 18.29 -10.03
C LYS A 142 -11.26 18.26 -8.78
N TYR A 143 -11.83 17.96 -7.60
CA TYR A 143 -11.13 17.90 -6.32
C TYR A 143 -10.58 16.51 -5.97
N ALA A 144 -10.85 15.49 -6.79
CA ALA A 144 -10.41 14.12 -6.53
C ALA A 144 -8.90 13.99 -6.37
N TRP A 145 -8.15 14.74 -7.18
CA TRP A 145 -6.69 14.75 -7.15
C TRP A 145 -6.16 15.23 -5.79
N TRP A 146 -6.67 16.36 -5.30
CA TRP A 146 -6.34 16.90 -3.97
C TRP A 146 -6.76 15.97 -2.83
N PHE A 147 -7.91 15.32 -2.97
CA PHE A 147 -8.37 14.35 -1.97
C PHE A 147 -7.44 13.14 -1.85
N ILE A 148 -6.95 12.61 -2.98
CA ILE A 148 -6.00 11.49 -2.98
C ILE A 148 -4.67 11.92 -2.36
N ILE A 149 -4.17 13.12 -2.65
CA ILE A 149 -2.95 13.66 -2.02
C ILE A 149 -3.12 13.76 -0.51
N ALA A 150 -4.21 14.38 -0.05
CA ALA A 150 -4.49 14.52 1.37
C ALA A 150 -4.53 13.14 2.07
N TRP A 151 -5.08 12.12 1.40
CA TRP A 151 -5.10 10.75 1.91
C TRP A 151 -3.70 10.12 1.95
N ALA A 152 -2.91 10.28 0.90
CA ALA A 152 -1.54 9.74 0.81
C ALA A 152 -0.58 10.36 1.84
N LEU A 153 -0.92 11.51 2.42
CA LEU A 153 -0.16 12.15 3.50
C LEU A 153 -0.47 11.59 4.90
N ILE A 154 -1.50 10.75 5.07
CA ILE A 154 -1.93 10.25 6.38
C ILE A 154 -1.11 9.00 6.77
N PRO A 155 -0.37 9.02 7.91
CA PRO A 155 0.53 7.92 8.28
C PRO A 155 -0.13 6.74 9.01
N ILE A 156 -1.40 6.88 9.45
CA ILE A 156 -1.97 6.06 10.55
C ILE A 156 -2.92 4.94 10.09
N PHE A 157 -3.48 5.01 8.88
CA PHE A 157 -4.40 3.99 8.35
C PHE A 157 -3.68 3.07 7.35
N PRO A 158 -4.26 1.91 6.96
CA PRO A 158 -3.92 1.30 5.69
C PRO A 158 -4.22 2.32 4.58
N SER A 159 -3.25 3.20 4.30
CA SER A 159 -3.26 4.23 3.26
C SER A 159 -3.71 3.66 1.94
N ASP A 160 -3.39 2.39 1.73
CA ASP A 160 -3.65 1.65 0.52
C ASP A 160 -5.15 1.34 0.29
N LEU A 161 -6.01 1.49 1.31
CA LEU A 161 -7.46 1.31 1.17
C LEU A 161 -8.06 2.30 0.17
N ILE A 162 -7.54 3.54 0.13
CA ILE A 162 -8.02 4.52 -0.84
C ILE A 162 -7.73 4.07 -2.26
N PHE A 163 -6.63 3.36 -2.50
CA PHE A 163 -6.24 2.85 -3.81
C PHE A 163 -7.23 1.80 -4.31
N TYR A 164 -7.73 0.94 -3.41
CA TYR A 164 -8.82 0.01 -3.73
C TYR A 164 -10.09 0.76 -4.15
N ILE A 165 -10.48 1.80 -3.39
CA ILE A 165 -11.68 2.60 -3.71
C ILE A 165 -11.51 3.29 -5.07
N CYS A 166 -10.35 3.89 -5.31
CA CYS A 166 -10.02 4.56 -6.58
C CYS A 166 -10.11 3.60 -7.78
N GLY A 167 -9.63 2.36 -7.64
CA GLY A 167 -9.71 1.35 -8.70
C GLY A 167 -11.11 0.79 -8.92
N ILE A 168 -11.89 0.60 -7.85
CA ILE A 168 -13.31 0.21 -7.94
C ILE A 168 -14.14 1.25 -8.69
N VAL A 169 -13.87 2.53 -8.43
CA VAL A 169 -14.61 3.67 -9.01
C VAL A 169 -14.06 4.06 -10.39
N LYS A 170 -12.91 3.48 -10.78
CA LYS A 170 -12.22 3.70 -12.06
C LYS A 170 -11.87 5.18 -12.30
N ILE A 171 -11.17 5.78 -11.34
CA ILE A 171 -10.56 7.11 -11.56
C ILE A 171 -9.58 7.03 -12.73
N ASP A 172 -9.43 8.11 -13.49
CA ASP A 172 -8.33 8.22 -14.45
C ASP A 172 -6.98 7.83 -13.81
N LYS A 173 -6.32 6.85 -14.42
CA LYS A 173 -5.07 6.25 -13.91
C LYS A 173 -3.93 7.26 -13.77
N ASN A 174 -3.86 8.25 -14.65
CA ASN A 174 -2.79 9.25 -14.63
C ASN A 174 -3.01 10.26 -13.50
N ARG A 175 -4.26 10.70 -13.30
CA ARG A 175 -4.65 11.52 -12.13
C ARG A 175 -4.39 10.77 -10.82
N PHE A 176 -4.72 9.49 -10.78
CA PHE A 176 -4.45 8.65 -9.61
C PHE A 176 -2.95 8.52 -9.33
N ALA A 177 -2.17 8.09 -10.32
CA ALA A 177 -0.73 7.89 -10.17
C ALA A 177 0.01 9.18 -9.79
N SER A 178 -0.33 10.31 -10.42
CA SER A 178 0.28 11.60 -10.09
C SER A 178 -0.08 12.08 -8.69
N ALA A 179 -1.33 11.91 -8.24
CA ALA A 179 -1.73 12.28 -6.89
C ALA A 179 -1.00 11.44 -5.82
N VAL A 180 -0.89 10.13 -6.05
CA VAL A 180 -0.13 9.23 -5.17
C VAL A 180 1.34 9.62 -5.13
N PHE A 181 1.95 9.86 -6.30
CA PHE A 181 3.35 10.27 -6.38
C PHE A 181 3.62 11.54 -5.58
N VAL A 182 2.79 12.58 -5.76
CA VAL A 182 2.95 13.86 -5.05
C VAL A 182 2.75 13.67 -3.54
N GLY A 183 1.64 13.06 -3.12
CA GLY A 183 1.32 12.88 -1.71
C GLY A 183 2.35 12.03 -0.97
N HIS A 184 2.73 10.88 -1.52
CA HIS A 184 3.75 10.04 -0.90
C HIS A 184 5.16 10.65 -0.96
N SER A 185 5.53 11.37 -2.02
CA SER A 185 6.84 12.01 -2.07
C SER A 185 6.97 13.08 -0.98
N ILE A 186 5.93 13.89 -0.77
CA ILE A 186 5.92 14.87 0.33
C ILE A 186 6.01 14.14 1.68
N TYR A 187 5.18 13.12 1.87
CA TYR A 187 5.16 12.33 3.09
C TYR A 187 6.51 11.67 3.40
N TYR A 188 7.12 11.02 2.41
CA TYR A 188 8.42 10.36 2.56
C TYR A 188 9.56 11.37 2.71
N ALA A 189 9.51 12.51 2.04
CA ALA A 189 10.51 13.56 2.24
C ALA A 189 10.49 14.04 3.69
N VAL A 190 9.30 14.33 4.24
CA VAL A 190 9.15 14.68 5.66
C VAL A 190 9.70 13.54 6.52
N LEU A 191 9.30 12.29 6.28
CA LEU A 191 9.71 11.16 7.11
C LEU A 191 11.23 10.90 7.07
N ILE A 192 11.84 10.92 5.88
CA ILE A 192 13.27 10.64 5.68
C ILE A 192 14.10 11.76 6.28
N PHE A 193 13.80 13.02 5.95
CA PHE A 193 14.63 14.13 6.39
C PHE A 193 14.42 14.43 7.88
N THR A 194 13.18 14.44 8.39
CA THR A 194 12.98 14.59 9.84
C THR A 194 13.47 13.38 10.63
N GLY A 195 13.24 12.17 10.13
CA GLY A 195 13.76 10.94 10.73
C GLY A 195 15.29 10.93 10.81
N SER A 196 15.99 11.41 9.77
CA SER A 196 17.45 11.51 9.76
C SER A 196 18.03 12.49 10.77
N TYR A 197 17.24 13.46 11.26
CA TYR A 197 17.66 14.39 12.31
C TYR A 197 17.40 13.85 13.72
N ILE A 198 16.48 12.89 13.87
CA ILE A 198 16.01 12.38 15.17
C ILE A 198 16.64 11.01 15.52
N LEU A 199 17.02 10.22 14.51
CA LEU A 199 17.59 8.86 14.61
C LEU A 199 19.11 8.85 14.43
#